data_AF-A0AAU5QRJ0-F1
#
_entry.id   AF-A0AAU5QRJ0-F1
#
_cell.length_a   1.000
_cell.length_b   1.000
_cell.length_c   1.000
_cell.angle_alpha   90.00
_cell.angle_beta   90.00
_cell.angle_gamma   90.00
#
_symmetry.space_group_name_H-M   'P 1'
#
loop_
_entity.id
_entity.type
_entity.pdbx_description
1 polymer ?
#
loop_
_entity_poly.entity_id
_entity_poly.type
_entity_poly.pdbx_seq_one_letter_code
_entity_poly.pdbx_strand_id
1 'polypeptide(L)'
;MDDVKIVVERRFASDPIDYERLVSLVESTRERVVLTEADTPVSVLFPAEAVAELEHWARADYPVPASLPQDEEGEDANGTTWDVGRLRVEPLARPQEYGPYTRYVRADGRRVPFARGGTVIAVQLPADEAAWLADKTLHARQGYMDPEQAAAFEEFLARQPPVGEQER
;
A
#
# COMPACT_ATOMS: atom_id res chain seq x y z
N MET A 1 -14.59 20.73 10.73
CA MET A 1 -13.16 20.95 11.02
C MET A 1 -12.50 19.67 10.55
N ASP A 2 -12.19 19.63 9.26
CA ASP A 2 -11.52 18.50 8.65
C ASP A 2 -10.05 18.58 9.04
N ASP A 3 -9.61 17.64 9.87
CA ASP A 3 -8.19 17.40 10.12
C ASP A 3 -7.54 17.06 8.78
N VAL A 4 -6.92 18.07 8.17
CA VAL A 4 -5.92 17.86 7.13
C VAL A 4 -4.77 17.12 7.79
N LYS A 5 -4.86 15.79 7.83
CA LYS A 5 -3.73 14.93 8.15
C LYS A 5 -2.72 15.13 7.03
N ILE A 6 -1.76 16.02 7.26
CA ILE A 6 -0.53 16.11 6.48
C ILE A 6 0.13 14.74 6.63
N VAL A 7 0.01 13.92 5.60
CA VAL A 7 0.67 12.62 5.53
C VAL A 7 2.15 12.88 5.32
N VAL A 8 2.97 12.69 6.35
CA VAL A 8 4.42 12.87 6.23
C VAL A 8 4.99 11.71 5.41
N GLU A 9 5.28 11.96 4.14
CA GLU A 9 6.03 11.03 3.30
C GLU A 9 7.49 11.02 3.71
N ARG A 10 7.94 9.92 4.33
CA ARG A 10 9.36 9.71 4.58
C ARG A 10 9.92 8.73 3.56
N ARG A 11 10.88 9.20 2.75
CA ARG A 11 11.64 8.41 1.77
C ARG A 11 12.76 7.65 2.48
N PHE A 12 12.90 6.36 2.21
CA PHE A 12 13.95 5.52 2.79
C PHE A 12 14.64 4.68 1.70
N ALA A 13 15.97 4.59 1.79
CA ALA A 13 16.85 3.86 0.88
C ALA A 13 17.84 2.95 1.63
N SER A 14 17.36 2.23 2.66
CA SER A 14 18.23 1.34 3.44
C SER A 14 18.27 -0.07 2.81
N ASP A 15 19.49 -0.57 2.54
CA ASP A 15 19.76 -1.99 2.26
C ASP A 15 20.68 -2.57 3.36
N PRO A 16 20.25 -3.59 4.13
CA PRO A 16 18.92 -4.20 4.12
C PRO A 16 17.86 -3.27 4.73
N ILE A 17 16.59 -3.50 4.35
CA ILE A 17 15.45 -2.73 4.87
C ILE A 17 15.22 -3.04 6.36
N ASP A 18 15.21 -2.00 7.19
CA ASP A 18 14.91 -2.09 8.62
C ASP A 18 13.39 -2.09 8.87
N TYR A 19 12.74 -3.23 8.58
CA TYR A 19 11.28 -3.36 8.71
C TYR A 19 10.79 -3.16 10.14
N GLU A 20 11.56 -3.53 11.17
CA GLU A 20 11.17 -3.32 12.57
C GLU A 20 10.96 -1.83 12.84
N ARG A 21 11.92 -1.00 12.44
CA ARG A 21 11.82 0.46 12.61
C ARG A 21 10.70 1.07 11.78
N LEU A 22 10.53 0.64 10.52
CA LEU A 22 9.52 1.21 9.63
C LEU A 22 8.10 0.86 10.08
N VAL A 23 7.85 -0.38 10.48
CA VAL A 23 6.54 -0.80 10.99
C VAL A 23 6.24 -0.13 12.33
N SER A 24 7.23 0.03 13.21
CA SER A 24 7.09 0.78 14.45
C SER A 24 6.73 2.25 14.20
N LEU A 25 7.31 2.87 13.17
CA LEU A 25 6.97 4.22 12.77
C LEU A 25 5.50 4.31 12.31
N VAL A 26 5.05 3.40 11.44
CA VAL A 26 3.65 3.35 10.99
C VAL A 26 2.69 3.11 12.15
N GLU A 27 2.99 2.19 13.05
CA GLU A 27 2.16 1.89 14.23
C GLU A 27 1.99 3.11 15.13
N SER A 28 3.08 3.84 15.39
CA SER A 28 3.10 4.97 16.33
C SER A 28 2.52 6.26 15.74
N THR A 29 2.72 6.52 14.45
CA THR A 29 2.30 7.76 13.79
C THR A 29 0.95 7.63 13.09
N ARG A 30 0.56 6.41 12.70
CA ARG A 30 -0.54 6.14 11.76
C ARG A 30 -0.35 6.85 10.41
N GLU A 31 0.89 7.13 10.04
CA GLU A 31 1.26 7.71 8.74
C GLU A 31 1.79 6.61 7.82
N ARG A 32 1.66 6.81 6.50
CA ARG A 32 2.23 5.88 5.51
C ARG A 32 3.71 6.17 5.31
N VAL A 33 4.48 5.14 4.98
CA VAL A 33 5.90 5.25 4.62
C VAL A 33 6.09 4.83 3.18
N VAL A 34 6.81 5.63 2.40
CA VAL A 34 7.11 5.35 0.98
C VAL A 34 8.53 4.80 0.88
N LEU A 35 8.66 3.57 0.40
CA LEU A 35 9.93 2.95 0.09
C LEU A 35 10.31 3.31 -1.35
N THR A 36 11.55 3.77 -1.53
CA THR A 36 12.05 4.24 -2.82
C THR A 36 13.32 3.52 -3.21
N GLU A 37 13.44 3.14 -4.48
CA GLU A 37 14.69 2.68 -5.09
C GLU A 37 15.12 3.71 -6.13
N ALA A 38 16.34 4.25 -6.03
CA ALA A 38 16.83 5.32 -6.90
C ALA A 38 15.80 6.47 -7.06
N ASP A 39 15.28 6.97 -5.92
CA ASP A 39 14.24 8.00 -5.82
C ASP A 39 12.88 7.66 -6.46
N THR A 40 12.70 6.44 -6.95
CA THR A 40 11.44 5.97 -7.51
C THR A 40 10.66 5.20 -6.45
N PRO A 41 9.39 5.57 -6.14
CA PRO A 41 8.55 4.79 -5.25
C PRO A 41 8.37 3.36 -5.77
N VAL A 42 8.74 2.38 -4.95
CA VAL A 42 8.61 0.96 -5.27
C VAL A 42 7.48 0.30 -4.47
N SER A 43 7.31 0.72 -3.22
CA SER A 43 6.24 0.24 -2.35
C SER A 43 5.89 1.26 -1.27
N VAL A 44 4.72 1.09 -0.67
CA VAL A 44 4.20 1.95 0.39
C VAL A 44 3.70 1.09 1.53
N LEU A 45 4.17 1.37 2.74
CA LEU A 45 3.71 0.76 3.98
C LEU A 45 2.61 1.64 4.58
N PHE A 46 1.40 1.10 4.68
CA PHE A 46 0.23 1.78 5.25
C PHE A 46 -0.15 1.22 6.61
N PRO A 47 -0.76 2.03 7.49
CA PRO A 47 -1.57 1.50 8.59
C PRO A 47 -2.66 0.58 8.04
N ALA A 48 -2.94 -0.52 8.72
CA ALA A 48 -3.92 -1.51 8.25
C ALA A 48 -5.31 -0.90 8.06
N GLU A 49 -5.72 0.01 8.95
CA GLU A 49 -6.99 0.72 8.86
C GLU A 49 -7.08 1.64 7.64
N ALA A 50 -5.97 2.25 7.22
CA ALA A 50 -5.93 3.14 6.07
C ALA A 50 -6.15 2.34 4.78
N VAL A 51 -5.60 1.13 4.69
CA VAL A 51 -5.88 0.23 3.56
C VAL A 51 -7.34 -0.19 3.54
N ALA A 52 -7.92 -0.56 4.68
CA ALA A 52 -9.33 -0.93 4.75
C ALA A 52 -10.27 0.22 4.32
N GLU A 53 -9.93 1.47 4.67
CA GLU A 53 -10.66 2.65 4.22
C GLU A 53 -10.54 2.85 2.70
N LEU A 54 -9.33 2.80 2.15
CA LEU A 54 -9.10 2.93 0.70
C LEU A 54 -9.86 1.85 -0.08
N GLU A 55 -9.82 0.60 0.39
CA GLU A 55 -10.52 -0.52 -0.23
C GLU A 55 -12.05 -0.38 -0.16
N HIS A 56 -12.57 0.16 0.95
CA HIS A 56 -14.00 0.43 1.08
C HIS A 56 -14.50 1.36 -0.02
N TRP A 57 -13.74 2.41 -0.33
CA TRP A 57 -14.09 3.37 -1.38
C TRP A 57 -13.78 2.85 -2.79
N ALA A 58 -12.70 2.09 -2.97
CA ALA A 58 -12.36 1.48 -4.25
C ALA A 58 -13.30 0.33 -4.66
N ARG A 59 -14.18 -0.14 -3.76
CA ARG A 59 -14.99 -1.35 -3.94
C ARG A 59 -15.99 -1.31 -5.10
N ALA A 60 -16.32 -0.13 -5.62
CA ALA A 60 -17.16 0.01 -6.82
C ALA A 60 -16.51 -0.60 -8.09
N ASP A 61 -15.18 -0.62 -8.14
CA ASP A 61 -14.38 -1.13 -9.26
C ASP A 61 -13.55 -2.37 -8.90
N TYR A 62 -13.82 -3.01 -7.74
CA TYR A 62 -13.14 -4.25 -7.39
C TYR A 62 -13.50 -5.29 -8.45
N PRO A 63 -12.55 -5.81 -9.25
CA PRO A 63 -12.83 -7.02 -10.00
C PRO A 63 -13.21 -8.06 -8.95
N VAL A 64 -14.43 -8.58 -9.03
CA VAL A 64 -14.89 -9.72 -8.23
C VAL A 64 -13.73 -10.71 -8.22
N PRO A 65 -13.24 -11.17 -7.05
CA PRO A 65 -12.20 -12.18 -7.05
C PRO A 65 -12.71 -13.31 -7.91
N ALA A 66 -12.01 -13.60 -9.01
CA ALA A 66 -12.35 -14.74 -9.86
C ALA A 66 -12.55 -15.93 -8.93
N SER A 67 -13.68 -16.61 -9.07
CA SER A 67 -13.99 -17.83 -8.32
C SER A 67 -12.71 -18.65 -8.24
N LEU A 68 -12.29 -18.98 -7.01
CA LEU A 68 -11.13 -19.86 -6.78
C LEU A 68 -11.26 -21.03 -7.75
N PRO A 69 -10.26 -21.27 -8.63
CA PRO A 69 -10.28 -22.48 -9.42
C PRO A 69 -10.36 -23.64 -8.43
N GLN A 70 -11.43 -24.40 -8.56
CA GLN A 70 -11.63 -25.64 -7.83
C GLN A 70 -10.45 -26.54 -8.21
N ASP A 71 -9.69 -26.97 -7.19
CA ASP A 71 -8.44 -27.69 -7.33
C ASP A 71 -8.53 -28.80 -8.38
N GLU A 72 -7.80 -28.65 -9.49
CA GLU A 72 -7.26 -29.80 -10.20
C GLU A 72 -5.77 -29.87 -9.83
N GLU A 73 -5.48 -30.88 -9.00
CA GLU A 73 -4.15 -31.29 -8.59
C GLU A 73 -3.21 -31.37 -9.81
N GLY A 74 -2.17 -30.54 -9.79
CA GLY A 74 -1.07 -30.58 -10.73
C GLY A 74 0.21 -30.16 -10.04
N GLU A 75 0.97 -31.15 -9.60
CA GLU A 75 2.37 -31.00 -9.19
C GLU A 75 3.14 -30.20 -10.24
N ASP A 76 3.77 -29.11 -9.81
CA ASP A 76 5.04 -28.64 -10.37
C ASP A 76 5.74 -27.80 -9.31
N ALA A 77 6.51 -28.49 -8.46
CA ALA A 77 7.48 -27.90 -7.55
C ALA A 77 8.66 -27.34 -8.35
N ASN A 78 8.47 -26.19 -9.00
CA ASN A 78 9.56 -25.34 -9.41
C ASN A 78 9.39 -24.01 -8.68
N GLY A 79 10.36 -23.64 -7.84
CA GLY A 79 10.26 -22.49 -6.94
C GLY A 79 10.06 -21.20 -7.73
N THR A 80 8.79 -20.82 -7.93
CA THR A 80 8.46 -19.62 -8.69
C THR A 80 8.83 -18.42 -7.85
N THR A 81 9.86 -17.76 -8.36
CA THR A 81 10.60 -16.66 -7.79
C THR A 81 9.74 -15.43 -8.17
N TRP A 82 9.02 -14.82 -7.22
CA TRP A 82 8.21 -13.60 -7.44
C TRP A 82 8.78 -12.33 -6.81
N ASP A 83 8.77 -11.25 -7.59
CA ASP A 83 9.30 -9.93 -7.23
C ASP A 83 8.33 -9.20 -6.31
N VAL A 84 8.66 -9.11 -5.01
CA VAL A 84 7.84 -8.44 -3.99
C VAL A 84 7.99 -6.93 -4.18
N GLY A 85 7.28 -6.37 -5.17
CA GLY A 85 7.34 -4.93 -5.49
C GLY A 85 8.75 -4.45 -5.82
N ARG A 86 9.40 -5.03 -6.86
CA ARG A 86 10.75 -4.70 -7.34
C ARG A 86 11.89 -4.79 -6.30
N LEU A 87 11.60 -5.19 -5.08
CA LEU A 87 12.56 -5.35 -3.99
C LEU A 87 12.92 -6.82 -3.82
N ARG A 88 13.62 -7.33 -4.83
CA ARG A 88 14.10 -8.71 -4.96
C ARG A 88 13.01 -9.77 -4.87
N VAL A 89 13.35 -10.87 -5.51
CA VAL A 89 12.53 -12.04 -5.47
C VAL A 89 12.78 -12.79 -4.17
N GLU A 90 11.76 -12.85 -3.31
CA GLU A 90 11.78 -13.71 -2.14
C GLU A 90 11.05 -15.03 -2.47
N PRO A 91 11.65 -16.20 -2.15
CA PRO A 91 10.91 -17.47 -2.15
C PRO A 91 9.65 -17.31 -1.30
N LEU A 92 8.59 -18.09 -1.60
CA LEU A 92 7.39 -18.25 -0.74
C LEU A 92 7.82 -18.48 0.72
N ALA A 93 7.99 -17.37 1.45
CA ALA A 93 8.78 -17.36 2.66
C ALA A 93 7.85 -17.71 3.81
N ARG A 94 8.31 -18.61 4.68
CA ARG A 94 7.72 -18.77 6.01
C ARG A 94 7.57 -17.38 6.65
N PRO A 95 6.55 -17.16 7.49
CA PRO A 95 6.41 -15.91 8.22
C PRO A 95 7.74 -15.50 8.85
N GLN A 96 8.14 -14.24 8.63
CA GLN A 96 9.45 -13.74 9.03
C GLN A 96 9.30 -12.75 10.17
N GLU A 97 10.10 -12.92 11.22
CA GLU A 97 10.05 -12.08 12.41
C GLU A 97 11.00 -10.88 12.27
N TYR A 98 10.50 -9.71 12.64
CA TYR A 98 11.20 -8.43 12.71
C TYR A 98 10.86 -7.79 14.05
N GLY A 99 11.65 -8.11 15.08
CA GLY A 99 11.34 -7.73 16.45
C GLY A 99 9.96 -8.22 16.89
N PRO A 100 9.03 -7.34 17.33
CA PRO A 100 7.68 -7.74 17.73
C PRO A 100 6.73 -8.00 16.56
N TYR A 101 7.17 -7.79 15.32
CA TYR A 101 6.34 -7.88 14.12
C TYR A 101 6.62 -9.17 13.35
N THR A 102 5.57 -9.75 12.78
CA THR A 102 5.64 -10.88 11.86
C THR A 102 5.19 -10.43 10.47
N ARG A 103 6.07 -10.57 9.48
CA ARG A 103 5.82 -10.31 8.07
C ARG A 103 5.29 -11.58 7.39
N TYR A 104 4.17 -11.47 6.68
CA TYR A 104 3.61 -12.56 5.89
C TYR A 104 3.68 -12.23 4.41
N VAL A 105 4.45 -13.00 3.65
CA VAL A 105 4.53 -12.84 2.18
C VAL A 105 3.63 -13.88 1.54
N ARG A 106 2.63 -13.43 0.79
CA ARG A 106 1.77 -14.32 -0.02
C ARG A 106 2.49 -14.74 -1.29
N ALA A 107 1.97 -15.78 -1.95
CA ALA A 107 2.49 -16.28 -3.22
C ALA A 107 2.58 -15.22 -4.31
N ASP A 108 1.65 -14.25 -4.31
CA ASP A 108 1.66 -13.15 -5.28
C ASP A 108 2.69 -12.06 -4.96
N GLY A 109 3.24 -12.02 -3.73
CA GLY A 109 4.16 -10.98 -3.27
C GLY A 109 3.59 -9.56 -3.30
N ARG A 110 2.30 -9.38 -3.63
CA ARG A 110 1.73 -8.05 -3.88
C ARG A 110 1.33 -7.38 -2.58
N ARG A 111 0.73 -8.12 -1.67
CA ARG A 111 0.25 -7.58 -0.39
C ARG A 111 0.95 -8.26 0.75
N VAL A 112 1.70 -7.48 1.50
CA VAL A 112 2.53 -8.00 2.59
C VAL A 112 2.08 -7.39 3.91
N PRO A 113 1.23 -8.10 4.67
CA PRO A 113 0.84 -7.65 6.00
C PRO A 113 1.93 -7.90 7.04
N PHE A 114 2.02 -6.97 7.99
CA PHE A 114 2.81 -7.05 9.20
C PHE A 114 1.88 -7.13 10.40
N ALA A 115 2.01 -8.19 11.21
CA ALA A 115 1.19 -8.38 12.39
C ALA A 115 2.00 -8.30 13.69
N ARG A 116 1.33 -7.88 14.77
CA ARG A 116 1.85 -7.94 16.14
C ARG A 116 0.79 -8.60 17.01
N GLY A 117 1.16 -9.66 17.73
CA GLY A 117 0.21 -10.39 18.58
C GLY A 117 -1.04 -10.88 17.84
N GLY A 118 -0.89 -11.27 16.56
CA GLY A 118 -2.00 -11.72 15.71
C GLY A 118 -2.86 -10.61 15.10
N THR A 119 -2.61 -9.34 15.40
CA THR A 119 -3.32 -8.20 14.79
C THR A 119 -2.48 -7.60 13.67
N VAL A 120 -3.04 -7.41 12.48
CA VAL A 120 -2.35 -6.72 11.37
C VAL A 120 -2.27 -5.23 11.69
N ILE A 121 -1.05 -4.70 11.73
CA ILE A 121 -0.76 -3.31 12.10
C ILE A 121 -0.47 -2.48 10.86
N ALA A 122 0.24 -3.06 9.90
CA ALA A 122 0.61 -2.40 8.67
C ALA A 122 0.50 -3.34 7.48
N VAL A 123 0.32 -2.78 6.29
CA VAL A 123 0.29 -3.51 5.02
C VAL A 123 1.18 -2.78 4.04
N GLN A 124 2.16 -3.50 3.48
CA GLN A 124 2.94 -3.01 2.36
C GLN A 124 2.26 -3.38 1.04
N LEU A 125 2.06 -2.37 0.20
CA LEU A 125 1.52 -2.47 -1.16
C LEU A 125 2.59 -1.99 -2.16
N PRO A 126 2.62 -2.52 -3.39
CA PRO A 126 3.45 -1.95 -4.44
C PRO A 126 2.93 -0.54 -4.78
N ALA A 127 3.83 0.32 -5.23
CA ALA A 127 3.51 1.74 -5.44
C ALA A 127 2.40 1.98 -6.47
N ASP A 128 2.29 1.11 -7.48
CA ASP A 128 1.24 1.16 -8.50
C ASP A 128 -0.15 0.86 -7.92
N GLU A 129 -0.27 -0.16 -7.08
CA GLU A 129 -1.51 -0.51 -6.39
C GLU A 129 -1.90 0.55 -5.35
N ALA A 130 -0.92 1.08 -4.62
CA ALA A 130 -1.13 2.18 -3.70
C ALA A 130 -1.66 3.44 -4.40
N ALA A 131 -1.09 3.79 -5.56
CA ALA A 131 -1.53 4.90 -6.38
C ALA A 131 -2.94 4.67 -6.93
N TRP A 132 -3.23 3.47 -7.43
CA TRP A 132 -4.55 3.09 -7.92
C TRP A 132 -5.63 3.17 -6.83
N LEU A 133 -5.34 2.67 -5.62
CA LEU A 133 -6.29 2.76 -4.49
C LEU A 133 -6.57 4.21 -4.09
N ALA A 134 -5.54 5.06 -4.06
CA ALA A 134 -5.70 6.48 -3.76
C ALA A 134 -6.52 7.21 -4.83
N ASP A 135 -6.23 6.94 -6.10
CA ASP A 135 -6.96 7.48 -7.25
C ASP A 135 -8.44 7.07 -7.24
N LYS A 136 -8.73 5.79 -7.03
CA LYS A 136 -10.11 5.30 -6.94
C LYS A 136 -10.87 5.89 -5.77
N THR A 137 -10.21 6.05 -4.62
CA THR A 137 -10.83 6.69 -3.46
C THR A 137 -11.19 8.15 -3.75
N LEU A 138 -10.31 8.88 -4.43
CA LEU A 138 -10.53 10.28 -4.83
C LEU A 138 -11.78 10.40 -5.73
N HIS A 139 -11.82 9.61 -6.80
CA HIS A 139 -12.91 9.66 -7.78
C HIS A 139 -14.22 9.07 -7.25
N ALA A 140 -14.18 8.03 -6.42
CA ALA A 140 -15.38 7.49 -5.77
C ALA A 140 -16.03 8.54 -4.87
N ARG A 141 -15.24 9.30 -4.10
CA ARG A 141 -15.74 10.39 -3.25
C ARG A 141 -16.36 11.53 -4.05
N GLN A 142 -15.83 11.86 -5.22
CA GLN A 142 -16.45 12.82 -6.14
C GLN A 142 -17.84 12.38 -6.61
N GLY A 143 -18.06 11.08 -6.81
CA GLY A 143 -19.37 10.53 -7.22
C GLY A 143 -20.49 10.75 -6.20
N TYR A 144 -20.16 11.07 -4.95
CA TYR A 144 -21.12 11.42 -3.89
C TYR A 144 -21.29 12.94 -3.69
N MET A 145 -20.56 13.76 -4.44
CA MET A 145 -20.68 15.22 -4.38
C MET A 145 -21.79 15.72 -5.32
N ASP A 146 -22.38 16.88 -5.01
CA ASP A 146 -23.22 17.58 -5.99
C ASP A 146 -22.38 17.95 -7.24
N PRO A 147 -22.96 17.98 -8.46
CA PRO A 147 -22.20 18.21 -9.69
C PRO A 147 -21.36 19.50 -9.69
N GLU A 148 -21.83 20.56 -9.03
CA GLU A 148 -21.11 21.82 -8.88
C GLU A 148 -19.91 21.69 -7.93
N GLN A 149 -20.04 20.87 -6.88
CA GLN A 149 -18.95 20.56 -5.95
C GLN A 149 -17.90 19.65 -6.59
N ALA A 150 -18.31 18.66 -7.38
CA ALA A 150 -17.40 17.80 -8.12
C ALA A 150 -16.56 18.61 -9.13
N ALA A 151 -17.18 19.54 -9.87
CA ALA A 151 -16.47 20.41 -10.80
C ALA A 151 -15.49 21.37 -10.09
N ALA A 152 -15.89 21.93 -8.95
CA ALA A 152 -15.00 22.76 -8.13
C ALA A 152 -13.82 21.97 -7.55
N PHE A 153 -14.04 20.69 -7.21
CA PHE A 153 -13.00 19.80 -6.73
C PHE A 153 -11.99 19.43 -7.83
N GLU A 154 -12.44 19.14 -9.04
CA GLU A 154 -11.57 18.97 -10.22
C GLU A 154 -10.70 20.21 -10.47
N GLU A 155 -11.32 21.39 -10.44
CA GLU A 155 -10.60 22.65 -10.62
C GLU A 155 -9.62 22.95 -9.47
N PHE A 156 -9.89 22.45 -8.27
CA PHE A 156 -8.97 22.52 -7.14
C PHE A 156 -7.77 21.56 -7.31
N LEU A 157 -8.01 20.33 -7.75
CA LEU A 157 -6.94 19.36 -8.03
C LEU A 157 -6.02 19.84 -9.16
N ALA A 158 -6.59 20.41 -10.22
CA ALA A 158 -5.83 20.96 -11.34
C ALA A 158 -4.91 22.14 -10.96
N ARG A 159 -5.15 22.78 -9.80
CA ARG A 159 -4.34 23.88 -9.27
C ARG A 159 -3.27 23.43 -8.28
N GLN A 160 -3.27 22.17 -7.88
CA GLN A 160 -2.23 21.65 -6.99
C GLN A 160 -0.91 21.57 -7.77
N PRO A 161 0.20 22.13 -7.24
CA PRO A 161 1.51 21.91 -7.82
C PRO A 161 1.82 20.40 -7.80
N PRO A 162 2.60 19.89 -8.76
CA PRO A 162 3.01 18.48 -8.75
C PRO A 162 3.67 18.18 -7.40
N VAL A 163 3.14 17.18 -6.69
CA VAL A 163 3.74 16.70 -5.43
C VAL A 163 5.10 16.11 -5.77
N GLY A 164 6.15 16.95 -5.67
CA GLY A 164 7.48 16.58 -6.14
C GLY A 164 8.49 17.71 -6.35
N GLU A 165 8.14 19.00 -6.33
CA GLU A 165 9.12 20.08 -6.52
C GLU A 165 9.30 20.98 -5.27
N GLN A 166 10.24 20.51 -4.45
CA GLN A 166 11.28 21.23 -3.68
C GLN A 166 10.96 22.47 -2.82
N GLU A 167 11.34 22.30 -1.55
CA GLU A 167 12.16 23.24 -0.77
C GLU A 167 12.79 24.40 -1.56
N ARG A 168 12.50 25.62 -1.10
CA ARG A 168 13.52 26.65 -0.98
C ARG A 168 13.22 27.60 0.17
#